data_AF-A0A0X8JEW8-F1
#
_entry.id   AF-A0A0X8JEW8-F1
#
_cell.length_a   1.000
_cell.length_b   1.000
_cell.length_c   1.000
_cell.angle_alpha   90.00
_cell.angle_beta   90.00
_cell.angle_gamma   90.00
#
_symmetry.space_group_name_H-M   'P 1'
#
loop_
_entity.id
_entity.type
_entity.pdbx_description
1 polymer ?
#
loop_
_entity_poly.entity_id
_entity_poly.type
_entity_poly.pdbx_seq_one_letter_code
_entity_poly.pdbx_strand_id
1 'polypeptide(L)'
;MTTYVGSNGAEFTDADVERWAAQAEAGFADATLEPARAPWRPDDPMETHTVRLPADLWELVEQAAASKSMTVNEYASEVLSRSLRSA
;
A
#
# COMPACT_ATOMS: atom_id res chain seq x y z
N MET A 1 -8.98 -20.03 27.48
CA MET A 1 -8.73 -20.27 26.05
C MET A 1 -9.60 -19.30 25.27
N THR A 2 -8.97 -18.25 24.78
CA THR A 2 -9.57 -17.16 24.03
C THR A 2 -9.57 -17.54 22.55
N THR A 3 -10.61 -17.11 21.83
CA THR A 3 -10.73 -17.26 20.38
C THR A 3 -10.59 -15.90 19.73
N TYR A 4 -9.85 -15.83 18.63
CA TYR A 4 -9.53 -14.63 17.87
C TYR A 4 -10.00 -14.80 16.42
N VAL A 5 -10.23 -13.69 15.72
CA VAL A 5 -10.58 -13.68 14.29
C VAL A 5 -9.51 -12.89 13.53
N GLY A 6 -8.86 -13.54 12.56
CA GLY A 6 -7.87 -12.93 11.69
C GLY A 6 -8.49 -11.96 10.69
N SER A 7 -7.66 -11.10 10.07
CA SER A 7 -8.10 -10.18 9.01
C SER A 7 -8.64 -10.87 7.76
N ASN A 8 -8.32 -12.15 7.58
CA ASN A 8 -8.87 -13.03 6.54
C ASN A 8 -10.16 -13.76 6.96
N GLY A 9 -10.68 -13.47 8.16
CA GLY A 9 -11.87 -14.12 8.74
C GLY A 9 -11.62 -15.49 9.37
N ALA A 10 -10.37 -15.97 9.42
CA ALA A 10 -10.06 -17.27 10.02
C ALA A 10 -10.01 -17.17 11.56
N GLU A 11 -10.68 -18.10 12.23
CA GLU A 11 -10.63 -18.20 13.69
C GLU A 11 -9.36 -18.94 14.15
N PHE A 12 -8.76 -18.47 15.24
CA PHE A 12 -7.62 -19.14 15.88
C PHE A 12 -7.66 -18.98 17.40
N THR A 13 -6.90 -19.79 18.12
CA THR A 13 -6.93 -19.88 19.59
C THR A 13 -5.59 -19.50 20.23
N ASP A 14 -5.57 -19.35 21.56
CA ASP A 14 -4.31 -19.19 22.32
C ASP A 14 -3.31 -20.32 22.02
N ALA A 15 -3.79 -21.56 21.85
CA ALA A 15 -2.94 -22.70 21.53
C ALA A 15 -2.31 -22.59 20.13
N ASP A 16 -3.00 -21.97 19.18
CA ASP A 16 -2.44 -21.67 17.87
C ASP A 16 -1.32 -20.64 17.95
N VAL A 17 -1.52 -19.59 18.76
CA VAL A 17 -0.52 -18.55 19.00
C VAL A 17 0.74 -19.14 19.64
N GLU A 18 0.61 -19.95 20.70
CA GLU A 18 1.74 -20.60 21.35
C GLU A 18 2.50 -21.53 20.38
N ARG A 19 1.77 -22.29 19.57
CA ARG A 19 2.36 -23.14 18.53
C ARG A 19 3.17 -22.32 17.52
N TRP A 20 2.61 -21.21 17.02
CA TRP A 20 3.32 -20.36 16.06
C TRP A 20 4.53 -19.67 16.67
N ALA A 21 4.45 -19.25 17.93
CA ALA A 21 5.58 -18.70 18.66
C ALA A 21 6.73 -19.72 18.75
N ALA A 22 6.42 -20.95 19.16
CA ALA A 22 7.41 -22.03 19.23
C ALA A 22 8.02 -22.36 17.86
N GLN A 23 7.22 -22.33 16.78
CA GLN A 23 7.72 -22.52 15.41
C GLN A 23 8.66 -21.40 14.96
N ALA A 24 8.36 -20.15 15.32
CA ALA A 24 9.23 -19.02 15.02
C ALA A 24 10.55 -19.10 15.78
N GLU A 25 10.51 -19.49 17.06
CA GLU A 25 11.71 -19.66 17.92
C GLU A 25 12.60 -20.83 17.47
N ALA A 26 12.00 -21.92 16.99
CA ALA A 26 12.74 -23.04 16.41
C ALA A 26 13.53 -22.66 15.15
N GLY A 27 13.21 -21.52 14.55
CA GLY A 27 13.80 -21.04 13.31
C GLY A 27 13.29 -21.80 12.09
N PHE A 28 13.27 -21.12 10.95
CA PHE A 28 12.81 -21.70 9.69
C PHE A 28 13.96 -22.48 9.01
N ALA A 29 14.43 -23.55 9.66
CA ALA A 29 15.65 -24.28 9.26
C ALA A 29 15.60 -24.86 7.84
N ASP A 30 14.42 -25.26 7.38
CA ASP A 30 14.20 -25.81 6.03
C ASP A 30 13.66 -24.77 5.03
N ALA A 31 13.58 -23.50 5.42
CA ALA A 31 13.09 -22.44 4.54
C ALA A 31 14.25 -21.77 3.80
N THR A 32 14.06 -21.57 2.50
CA THR A 32 14.87 -20.60 1.75
C THR A 32 14.23 -19.23 1.93
N LEU A 33 14.86 -18.36 2.71
CA LEU A 33 14.42 -16.98 2.87
C LEU A 33 14.90 -16.16 1.68
N GLU A 34 13.95 -15.68 0.87
CA GLU A 34 14.26 -14.72 -0.18
C GLU A 34 14.07 -13.29 0.35
N PRO A 35 14.92 -12.33 -0.07
CA PRO A 35 14.69 -10.92 0.19
C PRO A 35 13.34 -10.51 -0.42
N ALA A 36 12.31 -10.37 0.42
CA ALA A 36 11.05 -9.80 -0.01
C ALA A 36 11.27 -8.32 -0.35
N ARG A 37 10.79 -7.90 -1.52
CA ARG A 37 10.77 -6.48 -1.86
C ARG A 37 9.87 -5.76 -0.87
N ALA A 38 10.40 -4.71 -0.27
CA ALA A 38 9.62 -3.76 0.52
C ALA A 38 8.38 -3.30 -0.29
N PRO A 39 7.14 -3.57 0.15
CA PRO A 39 5.94 -3.18 -0.58
C PRO A 39 5.78 -1.66 -0.73
N TRP A 40 6.55 -0.87 0.02
CA TRP A 40 6.60 0.59 -0.07
C TRP A 40 7.66 1.12 -1.05
N ARG A 41 8.38 0.26 -1.80
CA ARG A 41 9.32 0.71 -2.85
C ARG A 41 8.67 0.60 -4.23
N PRO A 42 8.34 1.73 -4.89
CA PRO A 42 7.86 1.74 -6.27
C PRO A 42 8.84 1.05 -7.23
N ASP A 43 8.32 0.55 -8.36
CA ASP A 43 9.07 -0.12 -9.43
C ASP A 43 10.05 0.78 -10.17
N ASP A 44 9.66 2.02 -10.41
CA ASP A 44 10.46 3.05 -11.06
C ASP A 44 10.74 4.22 -10.11
N PRO A 45 11.91 4.88 -10.22
CA PRO A 45 12.15 6.10 -9.48
C PRO A 45 11.13 7.16 -9.91
N MET A 46 10.36 7.68 -8.95
CA MET A 46 9.53 8.85 -9.20
C MET A 46 10.43 10.08 -9.32
N GLU A 47 10.37 10.75 -10.47
CA GLU A 47 11.07 12.01 -10.70
C GLU A 47 10.11 13.19 -10.52
N THR A 48 10.59 14.26 -9.87
CA THR A 48 9.80 15.49 -9.71
C THR A 48 9.91 16.34 -10.97
N HIS A 49 8.78 16.56 -11.64
CA HIS A 49 8.66 17.52 -12.74
C HIS A 49 7.70 18.65 -12.35
N THR A 50 8.09 19.90 -12.62
CA THR A 50 7.29 21.08 -12.28
C THR A 50 6.49 21.56 -13.49
N VAL A 51 5.17 21.67 -13.34
CA VAL A 51 4.27 22.23 -14.34
C VAL A 51 3.59 23.47 -13.76
N ARG A 52 3.46 24.55 -14.55
CA ARG A 52 2.70 25.73 -14.14
C ARG A 52 1.23 25.54 -14.48
N LEU A 53 0.35 25.80 -13.51
CA LEU A 53 -1.09 25.71 -13.66
C LEU A 53 -1.75 27.05 -13.25
N PRO A 54 -2.88 27.44 -13.87
CA PRO A 54 -3.71 28.51 -13.35
C PRO A 54 -4.16 28.23 -11.90
N ALA A 55 -4.29 29.28 -11.08
CA ALA A 55 -4.69 29.14 -9.67
C ALA A 55 -6.04 28.42 -9.52
N ASP A 56 -7.04 28.82 -10.29
CA ASP A 56 -8.37 28.21 -10.29
C ASP A 56 -8.32 26.71 -10.63
N LEU A 57 -7.41 26.32 -11.53
CA LEU A 57 -7.23 24.90 -11.89
C LEU A 57 -6.59 24.12 -10.73
N TRP A 58 -5.66 24.73 -10.01
CA TRP A 58 -5.05 24.11 -8.83
C TRP A 58 -6.09 23.86 -7.73
N GLU A 59 -6.95 24.84 -7.44
CA GLU A 59 -8.03 24.68 -6.46
C GLU A 59 -8.98 23.53 -6.84
N LEU A 60 -9.31 23.40 -8.13
CA LEU A 60 -10.12 22.27 -8.61
C LEU A 60 -9.44 20.92 -8.41
N VAL A 61 -8.12 20.85 -8.60
CA VAL A 61 -7.33 19.63 -8.35
C VAL A 61 -7.34 19.28 -6.86
N GLU A 62 -7.16 20.25 -5.98
CA GLU A 62 -7.18 20.04 -4.52
C GLU A 62 -8.55 19.54 -4.04
N GLN A 63 -9.63 20.18 -4.49
CA GLN A 63 -11.00 19.77 -4.16
C GLN A 63 -11.30 18.35 -4.65
N ALA A 64 -10.88 18.02 -5.87
CA ALA A 64 -11.12 16.71 -6.44
C ALA A 64 -10.32 15.60 -5.72
N ALA A 65 -9.06 15.87 -5.35
CA ALA A 65 -8.26 14.95 -4.55
C ALA A 65 -8.90 14.70 -3.17
N ALA A 66 -9.32 15.77 -2.49
CA ALA A 66 -10.01 15.68 -1.19
C ALA A 66 -11.30 14.86 -1.29
N SER A 67 -12.13 15.08 -2.32
CA SER A 67 -13.38 14.36 -2.53
C SER A 67 -13.20 12.84 -2.68
N LYS A 68 -12.02 12.40 -3.13
CA LYS A 68 -11.65 10.99 -3.33
C LYS A 68 -10.78 10.43 -2.22
N SER A 69 -10.49 11.21 -1.17
CA SER A 69 -9.55 10.82 -0.10
C SER A 69 -8.17 10.44 -0.62
N MET A 70 -7.69 11.15 -1.65
CA MET A 70 -6.37 10.98 -2.25
C MET A 70 -5.49 12.19 -1.96
N THR A 71 -4.17 12.01 -2.00
CA THR A 71 -3.25 13.15 -2.07
C THR A 71 -3.35 13.83 -3.44
N VAL A 72 -2.96 15.10 -3.51
CA VAL A 72 -2.93 15.86 -4.77
C VAL A 72 -2.06 15.18 -5.81
N ASN A 73 -0.90 14.64 -5.40
CA ASN A 73 0.00 13.92 -6.30
C ASN A 73 -0.60 12.63 -6.86
N GLU A 74 -1.25 11.83 -6.01
CA GLU A 74 -1.92 10.59 -6.45
C GLU A 74 -3.05 10.90 -7.43
N TYR A 75 -3.91 11.88 -7.10
CA TYR A 75 -5.00 12.30 -7.97
C TYR A 75 -4.48 12.82 -9.32
N ALA A 76 -3.50 13.73 -9.30
CA ALA A 76 -2.90 14.29 -10.51
C ALA A 76 -2.26 13.20 -11.39
N SER A 77 -1.51 12.29 -10.77
CA SER A 77 -0.85 11.17 -11.46
C SER A 77 -1.87 10.22 -12.10
N GLU A 78 -2.95 9.89 -11.40
CA GLU A 78 -4.02 9.03 -11.93
C GLU A 78 -4.72 9.68 -13.13
N VAL A 79 -5.11 10.95 -13.02
CA VAL A 79 -5.81 11.68 -14.08
C VAL A 79 -4.91 11.82 -15.32
N LEU A 80 -3.64 12.19 -15.13
CA LEU A 80 -2.67 12.29 -16.24
C LEU A 80 -2.43 10.93 -16.89
N SER A 81 -2.25 9.86 -16.11
CA SER A 81 -2.07 8.51 -16.64
C SER A 81 -3.30 8.08 -17.45
N ARG A 82 -4.51 8.33 -16.94
CA ARG A 82 -5.75 7.99 -17.63
C ARG A 82 -5.94 8.78 -18.92
N SER A 83 -5.67 10.08 -18.92
CA SER A 83 -5.84 10.93 -20.11
C SER A 83 -4.82 10.61 -21.20
N LEU A 84 -3.57 10.33 -20.83
CA LEU A 84 -2.50 10.03 -21.78
C LEU A 84 -2.52 8.58 -22.31
N ARG A 85 -3.05 7.62 -21.55
CA ARG A 85 -3.23 6.23 -22.02
C ARG A 85 -4.46 6.05 -22.92
N SER A 86 -5.38 7.00 -22.93
CA SER A 86 -6.59 6.98 -23.77
C SER A 86 -6.49 7.87 -25.01
N ALA A 87 -5.34 8.49 -25.23
CA ALA A 87 -4.96 9.23 -26.43
C ALA A 87 -4.12 8.36 -27.37
#